data_AF-A0A7W4KR49-F1
#
_entry.id   AF-A0A7W4KR49-F1
#
_cell.length_a   1.000
_cell.length_b   1.000
_cell.length_c   1.000
_cell.angle_alpha   90.00
_cell.angle_beta   90.00
_cell.angle_gamma   90.00
#
_symmetry.space_group_name_H-M   'P 1'
#
loop_
_entity.id
_entity.type
_entity.pdbx_description
1 polymer ?
#
loop_
_entity_poly.entity_id
_entity_poly.type
_entity_poly.pdbx_seq_one_letter_code
_entity_poly.pdbx_strand_id
1 'polypeptide(L)'
;SALKDRHNAVEVNWIDPNNGWETATELVEDTQAIARYGRNVTKMDAFGCTSRGQAHRAGLWLIKTELLETQTVDFSVGAEGLRHVPGDVIEICDDDYAGISIGGRVLAVNSQTRTLTLDREITLPSS
;
A
#
# COMPACT_ATOMS: atom_id res chain seq x y z
N SER A 1 5.50 -8.87 -16.54
CA SER A 1 5.71 -7.52 -15.99
C SER A 1 4.56 -7.23 -15.07
N ALA A 2 4.82 -6.92 -13.80
CA ALA A 2 3.78 -6.63 -12.80
C ALA A 2 2.82 -5.50 -13.23
N LEU A 3 3.24 -4.65 -14.18
CA LEU A 3 2.40 -3.60 -14.77
C LEU A 3 1.25 -4.13 -15.63
N LYS A 4 1.40 -5.30 -16.26
CA LYS A 4 0.37 -5.88 -17.14
C LYS A 4 -0.80 -6.47 -16.34
N ASP A 5 -0.55 -6.83 -15.09
CA ASP A 5 -1.54 -7.44 -14.20
C ASP A 5 -2.32 -6.39 -13.39
N ARG A 6 -1.97 -5.10 -13.52
CA ARG A 6 -2.66 -3.98 -12.86
C ARG A 6 -3.82 -3.50 -13.70
N HIS A 7 -5.01 -3.60 -13.14
CA HIS A 7 -6.26 -3.13 -13.69
C HIS A 7 -6.42 -1.63 -13.42
N ASN A 8 -7.00 -0.94 -14.40
CA ASN A 8 -7.29 0.50 -14.33
C ASN A 8 -8.76 0.79 -14.64
N ALA A 9 -9.57 -0.26 -14.78
CA ALA A 9 -11.00 -0.22 -14.94
C ALA A 9 -11.62 -1.38 -14.14
N VAL A 10 -12.74 -1.12 -13.48
CA VAL A 10 -13.47 -2.11 -12.68
C VAL A 10 -14.95 -2.02 -12.98
N GLU A 11 -15.54 -3.18 -13.27
CA GLU A 11 -16.98 -3.38 -13.31
C GLU A 11 -17.43 -3.95 -11.96
N VAL A 12 -18.12 -3.12 -11.16
CA VAL A 12 -18.59 -3.48 -9.82
C VAL A 12 -20.07 -3.85 -9.86
N ASN A 13 -20.39 -5.12 -9.61
CA ASN A 13 -21.77 -5.56 -9.48
C ASN A 13 -22.32 -5.20 -8.09
N TRP A 14 -23.55 -4.67 -8.06
CA TRP A 14 -24.28 -4.31 -6.84
C TRP A 14 -25.78 -4.55 -7.05
N ILE A 15 -26.57 -4.56 -5.97
CA ILE A 15 -28.02 -4.81 -6.05
C ILE A 15 -28.77 -3.48 -6.11
N ASP A 16 -29.52 -3.20 -7.17
CA ASP A 16 -30.23 -1.92 -7.31
C ASP A 16 -31.68 -1.99 -6.79
N PRO A 17 -32.01 -1.32 -5.67
CA PRO A 17 -33.39 -1.28 -5.18
C PRO A 17 -34.36 -0.57 -6.14
N ASN A 18 -33.86 0.29 -7.03
CA ASN A 18 -34.67 1.01 -8.01
C ASN A 18 -34.91 0.20 -9.28
N ASN A 19 -34.12 -0.85 -9.53
CA ASN A 19 -34.28 -1.79 -10.62
C ASN A 19 -34.77 -3.15 -10.11
N GLY A 20 -35.77 -3.15 -9.23
CA GLY A 20 -36.42 -4.37 -8.77
C GLY A 20 -35.52 -5.34 -7.99
N TRP A 21 -34.44 -4.84 -7.35
CA TRP A 21 -33.42 -5.65 -6.67
C TRP A 21 -32.62 -6.56 -7.59
N GLU A 22 -32.57 -6.24 -8.89
CA GLU A 22 -31.68 -6.91 -9.83
C GLU A 22 -30.24 -6.46 -9.65
N THR A 23 -29.32 -7.26 -10.18
CA THR A 23 -27.90 -6.91 -10.22
C THR A 23 -27.68 -5.83 -11.27
N ALA A 24 -27.10 -4.71 -10.85
CA ALA A 24 -26.62 -3.63 -11.70
C ALA A 24 -25.09 -3.57 -11.65
N THR A 25 -24.46 -3.05 -12.70
CA THR A 25 -23.01 -2.90 -12.79
C THR A 25 -22.64 -1.42 -12.79
N GLU A 26 -21.77 -1.01 -11.86
CA GLU A 26 -21.13 0.30 -11.86
C GLU A 26 -19.75 0.20 -12.49
N LEU A 27 -19.47 1.01 -13.51
CA LEU A 27 -18.16 1.10 -14.14
C LEU A 27 -17.33 2.20 -13.48
N VAL A 28 -16.14 1.85 -12.98
CA VAL A 28 -15.16 2.76 -12.39
C VAL A 28 -13.88 2.70 -13.22
N GLU A 29 -13.36 3.83 -13.67
CA GLU A 29 -12.20 3.88 -14.57
C GLU A 29 -11.22 5.00 -14.19
N ASP A 30 -9.91 4.72 -14.30
CA ASP A 30 -8.85 5.71 -14.22
C ASP A 30 -8.41 6.12 -15.63
N THR A 31 -8.94 7.25 -16.10
CA THR A 31 -8.67 7.76 -17.45
C THR A 31 -7.19 8.07 -17.71
N GLN A 32 -6.43 8.49 -16.70
CA GLN A 32 -5.01 8.82 -16.85
C GLN A 32 -4.18 7.53 -16.99
N ALA A 33 -4.47 6.54 -16.15
CA ALA A 33 -3.81 5.24 -16.23
C ALA A 33 -4.16 4.51 -17.53
N ILE A 34 -5.42 4.57 -17.98
CA ILE A 34 -5.85 4.00 -19.26
C ILE A 34 -5.13 4.65 -20.44
N ALA A 35 -5.02 5.98 -20.46
CA ALA A 35 -4.31 6.69 -21.53
C ALA A 35 -2.83 6.29 -21.61
N ARG A 36 -2.22 5.96 -20.47
CA ARG A 36 -0.79 5.60 -20.38
C ARG A 36 -0.51 4.12 -20.65
N TYR A 37 -1.36 3.22 -20.18
CA TYR A 37 -1.08 1.78 -20.14
C TYR A 37 -2.04 0.94 -20.99
N GLY A 38 -3.07 1.55 -21.59
CA GLY A 38 -4.18 0.84 -22.22
C GLY A 38 -5.20 0.35 -21.20
N ARG A 39 -6.42 0.04 -21.65
CA ARG A 39 -7.52 -0.37 -20.78
C ARG A 39 -7.34 -1.82 -20.30
N ASN A 40 -7.32 -2.02 -18.98
CA ASN A 40 -7.28 -3.33 -18.34
C ASN A 40 -8.40 -3.43 -17.30
N VAL A 41 -9.35 -4.35 -17.53
CA VAL A 41 -10.62 -4.43 -16.82
C VAL A 41 -10.65 -5.63 -15.90
N THR A 42 -11.12 -5.43 -14.67
CA THR A 42 -11.50 -6.51 -13.76
C THR A 42 -12.95 -6.39 -13.33
N LYS A 43 -13.51 -7.49 -12.82
CA LYS A 43 -14.88 -7.58 -12.32
C LYS A 43 -14.86 -7.83 -10.82
N MET A 44 -15.72 -7.13 -10.09
CA MET A 44 -15.85 -7.25 -8.64
C MET A 44 -17.32 -7.31 -8.24
N ASP A 45 -17.66 -8.11 -7.24
CA ASP A 45 -18.98 -8.10 -6.62
C ASP A 45 -18.95 -7.34 -5.28
N ALA A 46 -19.73 -6.27 -5.17
CA ALA A 46 -19.93 -5.55 -3.92
C ALA A 46 -21.04 -6.23 -3.10
N PHE A 47 -20.67 -7.29 -2.37
CA PHE A 47 -21.63 -8.07 -1.58
C PHE A 47 -22.40 -7.21 -0.57
N GLY A 48 -23.73 -7.38 -0.54
CA GLY A 48 -24.63 -6.63 0.34
C GLY A 48 -24.74 -5.14 0.02
N CYS A 49 -24.16 -4.68 -1.09
CA CYS A 49 -24.23 -3.28 -1.50
C CYS A 49 -25.54 -2.98 -2.23
N THR A 50 -26.32 -2.05 -1.70
CA THR A 50 -27.57 -1.55 -2.31
C THR A 50 -27.47 -0.09 -2.79
N SER A 51 -26.25 0.46 -2.78
CA SER A 51 -26.00 1.85 -3.15
C SER A 51 -24.93 1.93 -4.24
N ARG A 52 -25.29 2.51 -5.38
CA ARG A 52 -24.35 2.85 -6.47
C ARG A 52 -23.10 3.56 -5.96
N GLY A 53 -23.25 4.51 -5.03
CA GLY A 53 -22.12 5.28 -4.50
C GLY A 53 -21.15 4.45 -3.65
N GLN A 54 -21.65 3.43 -2.95
CA GLN A 54 -20.79 2.49 -2.23
C GLN A 54 -20.08 1.55 -3.20
N ALA A 55 -20.77 1.04 -4.23
CA ALA A 55 -20.17 0.23 -5.30
C ALA A 55 -19.04 1.02 -6.00
N HIS A 56 -19.28 2.28 -6.33
CA HIS A 56 -18.29 3.17 -6.94
C HIS A 56 -17.04 3.35 -6.04
N ARG A 57 -17.22 3.57 -4.73
CA ARG A 57 -16.08 3.67 -3.79
C ARG A 57 -15.29 2.36 -3.68
N ALA A 58 -15.96 1.21 -3.74
CA ALA A 58 -15.30 -0.09 -3.72
C ALA A 58 -14.43 -0.29 -4.98
N GLY A 59 -14.95 0.06 -6.16
CA GLY A 59 -14.17 0.04 -7.40
C GLY A 59 -12.99 1.01 -7.37
N LEU A 60 -13.18 2.22 -6.84
CA LEU A 60 -12.09 3.20 -6.65
C LEU A 60 -11.01 2.67 -5.71
N TRP A 61 -11.39 2.00 -4.62
CA TRP A 61 -10.43 1.39 -3.71
C TRP A 61 -9.59 0.35 -4.45
N LEU A 62 -10.21 -0.58 -5.18
CA LEU A 62 -9.49 -1.62 -5.92
C LEU A 62 -8.47 -1.03 -6.92
N ILE A 63 -8.88 -0.08 -7.76
CA ILE A 63 -7.99 0.55 -8.75
C ILE A 63 -6.86 1.31 -8.04
N LYS A 64 -7.17 2.08 -6.99
CA LYS A 64 -6.16 2.87 -6.27
C LYS A 64 -5.15 1.97 -5.58
N THR A 65 -5.59 0.89 -4.96
CA THR A 65 -4.70 -0.10 -4.34
C THR A 65 -3.74 -0.66 -5.39
N GLU A 66 -4.23 -1.13 -6.53
CA GLU A 66 -3.36 -1.68 -7.58
C GLU A 66 -2.41 -0.64 -8.22
N LEU A 67 -2.82 0.63 -8.30
CA LEU A 67 -2.01 1.72 -8.84
C LEU A 67 -0.96 2.25 -7.85
N LEU A 68 -1.23 2.22 -6.55
CA LEU A 68 -0.38 2.80 -5.52
C LEU A 68 0.50 1.75 -4.83
N GLU A 69 -0.04 0.57 -4.53
CA GLU A 69 0.68 -0.53 -3.86
C GLU A 69 1.53 -1.31 -4.87
N THR A 70 2.52 -0.61 -5.42
CA THR A 70 3.35 -1.12 -6.52
C THR A 70 4.66 -1.77 -6.07
N GLN A 71 4.96 -1.65 -4.79
CA GLN A 71 6.21 -2.06 -4.17
C GLN A 71 5.91 -3.02 -3.03
N THR A 72 6.77 -4.02 -2.87
CA THR A 72 6.73 -5.00 -1.79
C THR A 72 8.14 -5.12 -1.23
N VAL A 73 8.25 -5.20 0.09
CA VAL A 73 9.51 -5.40 0.80
C VAL A 73 9.41 -6.71 1.56
N ASP A 74 10.40 -7.57 1.38
CA ASP A 74 10.63 -8.74 2.21
C ASP A 74 11.74 -8.40 3.22
N PHE A 75 11.45 -8.54 4.50
CA PHE A 75 12.39 -8.25 5.57
C PHE A 75 12.26 -9.28 6.69
N SER A 76 13.33 -9.47 7.46
CA SER A 76 13.35 -10.35 8.63
C SER A 76 13.61 -9.55 9.89
N VAL A 77 12.90 -9.87 10.97
CA VAL A 77 13.04 -9.23 12.28
C VAL A 77 13.33 -10.26 13.37
N GLY A 78 13.99 -9.82 14.44
CA GLY A 78 14.14 -10.60 15.67
C GLY A 78 12.85 -10.60 16.51
N ALA A 79 12.95 -11.00 17.78
CA ALA A 79 11.81 -11.10 18.68
C ALA A 79 11.02 -9.79 18.86
N GLU A 80 11.66 -8.62 18.68
CA GLU A 80 11.00 -7.31 18.72
C GLU A 80 9.87 -7.17 17.68
N GLY A 81 9.95 -7.92 16.58
CA GLY A 81 8.90 -7.97 15.57
C GLY A 81 7.56 -8.52 16.07
N LEU A 82 7.54 -9.25 17.19
CA LEU A 82 6.32 -9.79 17.81
C LEU A 82 5.37 -8.69 18.31
N ARG A 83 5.83 -7.45 18.40
CA ARG A 83 4.99 -6.30 18.75
C ARG A 83 3.98 -5.97 17.65
N HIS A 84 4.25 -6.35 16.40
CA HIS A 84 3.42 -6.00 15.25
C HIS A 84 2.40 -7.09 14.92
N VAL A 85 1.22 -6.65 14.47
CA VAL A 85 0.16 -7.52 13.96
C VAL A 85 -0.14 -7.20 12.49
N PRO A 86 -0.70 -8.16 11.71
CA PRO A 86 -1.11 -7.88 10.34
C PRO A 86 -2.06 -6.67 10.28
N GLY A 87 -1.73 -5.70 9.42
CA GLY A 87 -2.45 -4.43 9.29
C GLY A 87 -1.75 -3.24 9.96
N ASP A 88 -0.71 -3.46 10.77
CA ASP A 88 0.11 -2.38 11.29
C ASP A 88 0.88 -1.68 10.15
N VAL A 89 0.90 -0.34 10.20
CA VAL A 89 1.70 0.48 9.28
C VAL A 89 3.07 0.69 9.90
N ILE A 90 4.11 0.33 9.16
CA ILE A 90 5.51 0.47 9.58
C ILE A 90 6.29 1.32 8.57
N GLU A 91 7.32 2.01 9.06
CA GLU A 91 8.29 2.70 8.21
C GLU A 91 9.42 1.75 7.85
N ILE A 92 9.84 1.76 6.58
CA ILE A 92 10.97 0.99 6.07
C ILE A 92 12.11 1.97 5.76
N CYS A 93 13.21 1.85 6.50
CA CYS A 93 14.45 2.58 6.25
C CYS A 93 15.41 1.66 5.47
N ASP A 94 15.33 1.70 4.15
CA ASP A 94 16.19 0.93 3.23
C ASP A 94 17.29 1.83 2.63
N ASP A 95 18.53 1.62 3.09
CA ASP A 95 19.71 2.38 2.67
C ASP A 95 20.04 2.17 1.17
N ASP A 96 19.80 0.98 0.63
CA ASP A 96 20.08 0.64 -0.77
C ASP A 96 19.06 1.30 -1.70
N TYR A 97 17.79 1.34 -1.29
CA TYR A 97 16.74 2.06 -2.01
C TYR A 97 16.91 3.58 -1.92
N ALA A 98 17.26 4.11 -0.75
CA ALA A 98 17.43 5.54 -0.54
C ALA A 98 18.74 6.10 -1.12
N GLY A 99 19.77 5.27 -1.28
CA GLY A 99 21.11 5.68 -1.73
C GLY A 99 21.91 6.48 -0.71
N ILE A 100 21.42 6.56 0.53
CA ILE A 100 22.04 7.21 1.68
C ILE A 100 21.74 6.37 2.92
N SER A 101 22.63 6.40 3.92
CA SER A 101 22.33 5.67 5.17
C SER A 101 21.24 6.38 5.95
N ILE A 102 20.11 5.69 6.12
CA ILE A 102 18.93 6.14 6.83
C ILE A 102 18.63 5.18 7.98
N GLY A 103 18.73 5.70 9.20
CA GLY A 103 18.42 4.95 10.42
C GLY A 103 19.59 4.15 11.00
N GLY A 104 19.26 3.14 11.79
CA GLY A 104 20.21 2.39 12.63
C GLY A 104 19.62 2.04 13.99
N ARG A 105 20.27 1.13 14.71
CA ARG A 105 19.83 0.70 16.04
C ARG A 105 20.78 1.19 17.11
N VAL A 106 20.22 1.82 18.14
CA VAL A 106 20.94 2.08 19.39
C VAL A 106 21.04 0.78 20.17
N LEU A 107 22.25 0.27 20.37
CA LEU A 107 22.52 -0.94 21.14
C LEU A 107 22.61 -0.67 22.64
N ALA A 108 23.18 0.48 23.02
CA ALA A 108 23.30 0.86 24.43
C ALA A 108 23.34 2.38 24.59
N VAL A 109 22.86 2.84 25.75
CA VAL A 109 22.88 4.25 26.16
C VAL A 109 23.61 4.35 27.50
N ASN A 110 24.67 5.14 27.56
CA ASN A 110 25.32 5.52 28.82
C ASN A 110 25.01 6.99 29.13
N SER A 111 24.16 7.20 30.14
CA SER A 111 23.71 8.53 30.56
C SER A 111 24.78 9.32 31.31
N GLN A 112 25.72 8.67 32.00
CA GLN A 112 26.77 9.32 32.78
C GLN A 112 27.84 9.94 31.88
N THR A 113 28.30 9.18 30.89
CA THR A 113 29.28 9.63 29.89
C THR A 113 28.64 10.32 28.69
N ARG A 114 27.30 10.31 28.59
CA ARG A 114 26.53 10.82 27.44
C ARG A 114 26.95 10.18 26.11
N THR A 115 27.25 8.89 26.12
CA THR A 115 27.67 8.14 24.94
C THR A 115 26.60 7.14 24.50
N LEU A 116 26.40 7.03 23.19
CA LEU A 116 25.53 6.04 22.55
C LEU A 116 26.38 4.99 21.85
N THR A 117 26.03 3.72 22.00
CA THR A 117 26.60 2.62 21.19
C THR A 117 25.60 2.29 20.09
N LEU A 118 26.04 2.37 18.85
CA LEU A 118 25.24 2.10 17.66
C LEU A 118 25.57 0.71 17.09
N ASP A 119 24.68 0.18 16.27
CA ASP A 119 24.86 -1.08 15.55
C ASP A 119 25.83 -0.97 14.36
N ARG A 120 26.20 0.26 13.97
CA ARG A 120 27.06 0.57 12.83
C ARG A 120 27.96 1.77 13.12
N GLU A 121 29.06 1.88 12.37
CA GLU A 121 29.88 3.09 12.38
C GLU A 121 29.17 4.23 11.65
N ILE A 122 29.34 5.46 12.16
CA ILE A 122 28.76 6.66 11.56
C ILE A 122 29.85 7.69 11.30
N THR A 123 29.69 8.48 10.24
CA THR A 123 30.54 9.65 9.99
C THR A 123 29.89 10.86 10.64
N LEU A 124 30.57 11.49 11.59
CA LEU A 124 30.09 12.70 12.23
C LEU A 124 30.36 13.92 11.33
N PRO A 125 29.41 14.86 11.21
CA PRO A 125 29.68 16.12 10.52
C PRO A 125 30.81 16.89 11.24
N SER A 126 31.65 17.58 10.48
CA SER A 126 32.66 18.47 11.04
C SER A 126 31.99 19.56 11.86
N SER A 127 32.46 19.74 13.11
CA SER A 127 31.97 20.75 14.06
C SER A 127 32.18 22.18 13.59
#